data_AF-J4KRE6-F1
#
_entry.id   AF-J4KRE6-F1
#
_cell.length_a   1.000
_cell.length_b   1.000
_cell.length_c   1.000
_cell.angle_alpha   90.00
_cell.angle_beta   90.00
_cell.angle_gamma   90.00
#
_symmetry.space_group_name_H-M   'P 1'
#
loop_
_entity.id
_entity.type
_entity.pdbx_description
1 polymer ?
#
loop_
_entity_poly.entity_id
_entity_poly.type
_entity_poly.pdbx_seq_one_letter_code
_entity_poly.pdbx_strand_id
1 'polypeptide(L)'
;MGKMGKIYDWLAAPGRKGPIAGVAPTQAVVRLHNSGNDKMPMSELSEVYSKSNDSLENITGYVDKKKDGRLDRWLDWVVCASGSEPVFLLIMAGLLAWALAGIKYGEADSWAVVISDIQAVLCYLFDSLLVRQQLNSYDKMIRLTASLRSRGASQQRMLRNVRARGHGLARDDRGCAAELEQRFQQKLVKVGLPPESWLGRLSTRASDIMGHFVTLCLYWVGIFIWLAFGHYCGWSDRWQLYINSATSALMVLIFAFLANIRERHALFTNRWLNLLFEADSSVELRLRQITGDGTPNESVEVPAPKMSRLQRAIFYYADFVGTLTGVAILIAVIFAWVAIGPAMGFSANWWLLIGTYAGLIGLHDGFVLRNLQHELARYEDDAFEEVIYSDMAVIEEAVIADPGSQAAKVNSSLSSRLSDRMGAFFSHEYVVMADVVFIVGLVIGASAMRWTVTGQLLCNVPPSLIESFIMLILVTGHNLGEARRRQSIETMYLRRLKVLVYVDMVGEKTGEKA
;
A
#
# COMPACT_ATOMS: atom_id res chain seq x y z
N MET A 1 0.31 -41.14 6.38
CA MET A 1 0.09 -40.18 5.27
C MET A 1 -0.34 -38.77 5.71
N GLY A 2 -0.99 -38.54 6.87
CA GLY A 2 -1.51 -37.22 7.25
C GLY A 2 -0.52 -36.15 7.78
N LYS A 3 0.70 -36.51 8.20
CA LYS A 3 1.72 -35.52 8.66
C LYS A 3 2.56 -34.94 7.52
N MET A 4 2.85 -35.74 6.49
CA MET A 4 3.65 -35.31 5.34
C MET A 4 2.87 -34.38 4.40
N GLY A 5 1.56 -34.62 4.26
CA GLY A 5 0.65 -33.70 3.55
C GLY A 5 0.55 -32.33 4.24
N LYS A 6 0.45 -32.28 5.57
CA LYS A 6 0.45 -31.01 6.31
C LYS A 6 1.76 -30.22 6.20
N ILE A 7 2.90 -30.90 6.17
CA ILE A 7 4.21 -30.25 5.96
C ILE A 7 4.34 -29.76 4.52
N TYR A 8 3.85 -30.53 3.54
CA TYR A 8 3.82 -30.12 2.13
C TYR A 8 2.87 -28.93 1.91
N ASP A 9 1.67 -28.95 2.50
CA ASP A 9 0.71 -27.84 2.45
C ASP A 9 1.24 -26.60 3.17
N TRP A 10 1.98 -26.78 4.27
CA TRP A 10 2.64 -25.68 4.99
C TRP A 10 3.85 -25.11 4.22
N LEU A 11 4.64 -25.94 3.55
CA LEU A 11 5.74 -25.51 2.67
C LEU A 11 5.22 -24.91 1.35
N ALA A 12 4.03 -25.31 0.90
CA ALA A 12 3.36 -24.79 -0.30
C ALA A 12 2.43 -23.59 -0.02
N ALA A 13 2.27 -23.21 1.25
CA ALA A 13 1.46 -22.06 1.68
C ALA A 13 2.09 -20.69 1.36
N PRO A 14 3.41 -20.45 1.53
CA PRO A 14 4.00 -19.15 1.24
C PRO A 14 3.94 -18.86 -0.27
N GLY A 15 3.69 -17.61 -0.65
CA GLY A 15 3.50 -17.21 -2.05
C GLY A 15 2.11 -17.55 -2.65
N ARG A 16 1.25 -18.30 -1.95
CA ARG A 16 -0.14 -18.52 -2.38
C ARG A 16 -1.06 -17.49 -1.72
N LYS A 17 -1.47 -16.45 -2.46
CA LYS A 17 -2.53 -15.54 -2.00
C LYS A 17 -3.85 -16.32 -2.04
N GLY A 18 -4.40 -16.65 -0.87
CA GLY A 18 -5.70 -17.32 -0.75
C GLY A 18 -6.86 -16.36 -1.04
N PRO A 19 -8.08 -16.87 -1.22
CA PRO A 19 -9.24 -16.00 -1.32
C PRO A 19 -9.46 -15.24 -0.02
N ILE A 20 -9.98 -14.01 -0.14
CA ILE A 20 -10.23 -13.13 0.99
C ILE A 20 -11.74 -12.87 1.07
N ALA A 21 -12.35 -13.36 2.15
CA ALA A 21 -13.75 -13.07 2.45
C ALA A 21 -13.89 -11.84 3.35
N GLY A 22 -14.93 -11.05 3.10
CA GLY A 22 -15.32 -9.90 3.91
C GLY A 22 -16.84 -9.79 4.04
N VAL A 23 -17.28 -9.33 5.20
CA VAL A 23 -18.69 -9.05 5.51
C VAL A 23 -18.75 -7.65 6.12
N ALA A 24 -19.62 -6.78 5.61
CA ALA A 24 -19.84 -5.49 6.24
C ALA A 24 -20.66 -5.64 7.53
N PRO A 25 -20.30 -4.95 8.63
CA PRO A 25 -21.11 -4.93 9.85
C PRO A 25 -22.55 -4.48 9.54
N THR A 26 -23.50 -5.33 9.92
CA THR A 26 -24.93 -5.10 9.71
C THR A 26 -25.43 -4.02 10.66
N GLN A 27 -26.11 -3.01 10.12
CA GLN A 27 -26.71 -1.96 10.95
C GLN A 27 -27.99 -2.46 11.62
N ALA A 28 -28.10 -2.31 12.93
CA ALA A 28 -29.28 -2.64 13.71
C ALA A 28 -30.26 -1.45 13.71
N VAL A 29 -31.55 -1.76 13.50
CA VAL A 29 -32.65 -0.81 13.69
C VAL A 29 -33.32 -1.13 15.02
N VAL A 30 -33.19 -0.23 16.00
CA VAL A 30 -33.94 -0.36 17.27
C VAL A 30 -35.40 -0.02 16.99
N ARG A 31 -36.24 -1.05 16.85
CA ARG A 31 -37.69 -0.86 16.88
C ARG A 31 -38.11 -0.59 18.32
N LEU A 32 -38.33 0.68 18.67
CA LEU A 32 -39.15 1.02 19.83
C LEU A 32 -40.56 0.50 19.55
N HIS A 33 -40.89 -0.64 20.14
CA HIS A 33 -42.22 -1.22 20.03
C HIS A 33 -43.19 -0.36 20.83
N ASN A 34 -43.78 0.66 20.18
CA ASN A 34 -45.01 1.28 20.67
C ASN A 34 -46.17 0.31 20.40
N SER A 35 -46.23 -0.78 21.17
CA SER A 35 -47.47 -1.54 21.31
C SER A 35 -48.17 -1.05 22.57
N GLY A 36 -49.19 -0.21 22.37
CA GLY A 36 -50.16 0.05 23.43
C GLY A 36 -50.82 -1.27 23.83
N ASN A 37 -50.93 -1.48 25.15
CA ASN A 37 -51.51 -2.66 25.80
C ASN A 37 -50.85 -4.01 25.50
N ASP A 38 -49.83 -4.36 26.29
CA ASP A 38 -49.95 -5.50 27.21
C ASP A 38 -48.83 -5.46 28.26
N LYS A 39 -49.23 -5.60 29.53
CA LYS A 39 -48.31 -5.59 30.67
C LYS A 39 -47.55 -6.92 30.72
N MET A 40 -46.39 -6.98 30.07
CA MET A 40 -45.43 -8.07 30.27
C MET A 40 -44.67 -7.83 31.59
N PRO A 41 -44.50 -8.84 32.47
CA PRO A 41 -43.88 -8.66 33.77
C PRO A 41 -42.39 -8.28 33.66
N MET A 42 -41.99 -7.28 34.46
CA MET A 42 -40.66 -6.63 34.50
C MET A 42 -39.47 -7.60 34.66
N SER A 43 -39.71 -8.85 35.05
CA SER A 43 -38.68 -9.87 35.22
C SER A 43 -38.18 -10.48 33.91
N GLU A 44 -39.03 -10.61 32.87
CA GLU A 44 -38.60 -11.15 31.56
C GLU A 44 -37.85 -10.10 30.72
N LEU A 45 -38.13 -8.81 30.94
CA LEU A 45 -37.40 -7.70 30.32
C LEU A 45 -35.94 -7.62 30.84
N SER A 46 -35.69 -7.93 32.11
CA SER A 46 -34.33 -7.92 32.67
C SER A 46 -33.46 -9.10 32.21
N GLU A 47 -34.06 -10.22 31.82
CA GLU A 47 -33.33 -11.43 31.39
C GLU A 47 -32.95 -11.41 29.90
N VAL A 48 -33.74 -10.73 29.06
CA VAL A 48 -33.40 -10.46 27.66
C VAL A 48 -32.34 -9.35 27.53
N TYR A 49 -32.35 -8.36 28.43
CA TYR A 49 -31.34 -7.29 28.46
C TYR A 49 -29.99 -7.72 29.08
N SER A 50 -29.93 -8.79 29.87
CA SER A 50 -28.68 -9.22 30.53
C SER A 50 -27.84 -10.23 29.72
N LYS A 51 -28.40 -10.84 28.67
CA LYS A 51 -27.68 -11.80 27.79
C LYS A 51 -27.13 -11.21 26.49
N SER A 52 -27.39 -9.94 26.16
CA SER A 52 -26.99 -9.30 24.89
C SER A 52 -25.97 -8.16 25.05
N ASN A 53 -25.14 -8.21 26.10
CA ASN A 53 -24.17 -7.15 26.41
C ASN A 53 -22.90 -7.11 25.52
N ASP A 54 -22.87 -7.83 24.39
CA ASP A 54 -21.95 -7.51 23.27
C ASP A 54 -22.65 -6.50 22.35
N SER A 55 -22.69 -5.24 22.83
CA SER A 55 -22.91 -3.98 22.09
C SER A 55 -23.86 -4.03 20.87
N LEU A 56 -25.12 -3.62 21.09
CA LEU A 56 -26.06 -3.12 20.07
C LEU A 56 -25.63 -1.74 19.49
N GLU A 57 -24.32 -1.49 19.34
CA GLU A 57 -23.80 -0.24 18.78
C GLU A 57 -23.57 -0.39 17.27
N ASN A 58 -24.18 0.51 16.50
CA ASN A 58 -24.00 0.59 15.06
C ASN A 58 -22.56 1.01 14.72
N ILE A 59 -21.86 0.18 13.95
CA ILE A 59 -20.50 0.45 13.50
C ILE A 59 -20.56 1.29 12.21
N THR A 60 -20.16 2.56 12.31
CA THR A 60 -20.22 3.52 11.19
C THR A 60 -18.89 3.71 10.46
N GLY A 61 -17.75 3.62 11.18
CA GLY A 61 -16.42 3.81 10.60
C GLY A 61 -15.80 2.55 10.00
N TYR A 62 -14.66 2.71 9.31
CA TYR A 62 -13.87 1.58 8.87
C TYR A 62 -13.19 0.90 10.07
N VAL A 63 -13.45 -0.39 10.26
CA VAL A 63 -12.82 -1.19 11.32
C VAL A 63 -11.78 -2.11 10.70
N ASP A 64 -10.51 -1.85 10.99
CA ASP A 64 -9.42 -2.70 10.54
C ASP A 64 -9.40 -4.02 11.32
N LYS A 65 -9.28 -5.15 10.62
CA LYS A 65 -9.24 -6.47 11.27
C LYS A 65 -7.87 -6.66 11.91
N LYS A 66 -7.82 -6.65 13.24
CA LYS A 66 -6.58 -6.90 13.99
C LYS A 66 -6.07 -8.32 13.70
N LYS A 67 -4.76 -8.44 13.44
CA LYS A 67 -4.07 -9.74 13.35
C LYS A 67 -4.02 -10.40 14.74
N ASP A 68 -4.20 -11.71 14.79
CA ASP A 68 -4.25 -12.49 16.04
C ASP A 68 -2.88 -12.51 16.75
N GLY A 69 -1.79 -12.63 15.97
CA GLY A 69 -0.41 -12.70 16.47
C GLY A 69 0.07 -11.42 17.14
N ARG A 70 0.59 -11.51 18.37
CA ARG A 70 1.24 -10.38 19.07
C ARG A 70 2.50 -9.91 18.36
N LEU A 71 3.31 -10.84 17.88
CA LEU A 71 4.55 -10.54 17.14
C LEU A 71 4.26 -9.84 15.81
N ASP A 72 3.22 -10.28 15.09
CA ASP A 72 2.83 -9.61 13.85
C ASP A 72 2.35 -8.19 14.07
N ARG A 73 1.61 -7.95 15.16
CA ARG A 73 1.21 -6.59 15.54
C ARG A 73 2.40 -5.72 15.93
N TRP A 74 3.39 -6.28 16.62
CA TRP A 74 4.61 -5.55 16.94
C TRP A 74 5.41 -5.20 15.68
N LEU A 75 5.55 -6.13 14.74
CA LEU A 75 6.21 -5.87 13.46
C LEU A 75 5.46 -4.83 12.63
N ASP A 76 4.13 -4.87 12.61
CA ASP A 76 3.33 -3.85 11.92
C ASP A 76 3.52 -2.47 12.58
N TRP A 77 3.70 -2.42 13.91
CA TRP A 77 4.06 -1.19 14.60
C TRP A 77 5.47 -0.69 14.21
N VAL A 78 6.46 -1.58 14.12
CA VAL A 78 7.82 -1.21 13.65
C VAL A 78 7.76 -0.66 12.22
N VAL A 79 6.96 -1.28 11.36
CA VAL A 79 6.71 -0.81 10.01
C VAL A 79 6.14 0.61 9.99
N CYS A 80 5.07 0.88 10.76
CA CYS A 80 4.51 2.23 10.86
C CYS A 80 5.51 3.23 11.45
N ALA A 81 6.28 2.82 12.46
CA ALA A 81 7.30 3.66 13.09
C ALA A 81 8.41 4.03 12.08
N SER A 82 8.84 3.09 11.22
CA SER A 82 9.88 3.33 10.22
C SER A 82 9.48 4.36 9.15
N GLY A 83 8.19 4.43 8.81
CA GLY A 83 7.63 5.45 7.90
C GLY A 83 7.26 6.77 8.59
N SER A 84 7.44 6.90 9.89
CA SER A 84 7.05 8.11 10.60
C SER A 84 7.91 9.33 10.25
N GLU A 85 7.31 10.53 10.32
CA GLU A 85 8.03 11.79 10.04
C GLU A 85 9.28 12.00 10.93
N PRO A 86 9.27 11.68 12.24
CA PRO A 86 10.46 11.80 13.07
C PRO A 86 11.62 10.92 12.63
N VAL A 87 11.35 9.67 12.21
CA VAL A 87 12.39 8.75 11.72
C VAL A 87 12.97 9.26 10.41
N PHE A 88 12.12 9.74 9.50
CA PHE A 88 12.59 10.36 8.25
C PHE A 88 13.50 11.57 8.51
N LEU A 89 13.10 12.48 9.40
CA LEU A 89 13.92 13.65 9.75
C LEU A 89 15.23 13.27 10.43
N LEU A 90 15.24 12.21 11.24
CA LEU A 90 16.45 11.68 11.86
C LEU A 90 17.44 11.12 10.83
N ILE A 91 16.94 10.37 9.83
CA ILE A 91 17.77 9.86 8.73
C ILE A 91 18.32 11.02 7.90
N MET A 92 17.49 12.02 7.59
CA MET A 92 17.93 13.24 6.90
C MET A 92 19.02 13.99 7.67
N ALA A 93 18.86 14.14 8.99
CA ALA A 93 19.87 14.75 9.84
C ALA A 93 21.17 13.95 9.87
N GLY A 94 21.09 12.61 9.90
CA GLY A 94 22.24 11.72 9.81
C GLY A 94 23.00 11.84 8.49
N LEU A 95 22.28 11.84 7.36
CA LEU A 95 22.86 12.04 6.03
C LEU A 95 23.50 13.43 5.89
N LEU A 96 22.86 14.47 6.43
CA LEU A 96 23.42 15.82 6.43
C LEU A 96 24.68 15.90 7.30
N ALA A 97 24.67 15.31 8.48
CA ALA A 97 25.84 15.24 9.36
C ALA A 97 27.00 14.51 8.68
N TRP A 98 26.71 13.40 7.99
CA TRP A 98 27.69 12.70 7.17
C TRP A 98 28.22 13.58 6.04
N ALA A 99 27.35 14.23 5.26
CA ALA A 99 27.79 15.09 4.15
C ALA A 99 28.69 16.25 4.64
N LEU A 100 28.33 16.90 5.76
CA LEU A 100 29.11 18.00 6.35
C LEU A 100 30.45 17.52 6.92
N ALA A 101 30.47 16.37 7.61
CA ALA A 101 31.72 15.79 8.10
C ALA A 101 32.65 15.34 6.95
N GLY A 102 32.08 14.94 5.81
CA GLY A 102 32.80 14.62 4.58
C GLY A 102 33.68 15.76 4.03
N ILE A 103 33.37 17.02 4.35
CA ILE A 103 34.22 18.18 3.95
C ILE A 103 35.63 18.04 4.52
N LYS A 104 35.77 17.48 5.73
CA LYS A 104 37.06 17.30 6.41
C LYS A 104 37.64 15.90 6.23
N TYR A 105 36.78 14.88 6.21
CA TYR A 105 37.20 13.47 6.27
C TYR A 105 37.05 12.72 4.93
N GLY A 106 36.51 13.36 3.89
CA GLY A 106 36.19 12.73 2.62
C GLY A 106 37.38 12.21 1.82
N GLU A 107 38.61 12.60 2.19
CA GLU A 107 39.82 12.06 1.57
C GLU A 107 40.24 10.69 2.11
N ALA A 108 39.68 10.26 3.25
CA ALA A 108 39.95 8.96 3.84
C ALA A 108 39.02 7.89 3.25
N ASP A 109 39.59 6.80 2.74
CA ASP A 109 38.80 5.69 2.17
C ASP A 109 37.85 5.09 3.20
N SER A 110 38.23 5.08 4.48
CA SER A 110 37.37 4.65 5.59
C SER A 110 36.09 5.48 5.71
N TRP A 111 36.11 6.77 5.35
CA TRP A 111 34.92 7.62 5.37
C TRP A 111 33.87 7.18 4.34
N ALA A 112 34.32 6.84 3.13
CA ALA A 112 33.45 6.36 2.05
C ALA A 112 32.90 4.96 2.33
N VAL A 113 33.71 4.09 2.97
CA VAL A 113 33.27 2.73 3.35
C VAL A 113 32.19 2.77 4.43
N VAL A 114 32.33 3.63 5.45
CA VAL A 114 31.38 3.70 6.58
C VAL A 114 29.94 3.96 6.13
N ILE A 115 29.72 4.90 5.19
CA ILE A 115 28.34 5.18 4.73
C ILE A 115 27.77 4.02 3.92
N SER A 116 28.62 3.29 3.19
CA SER A 116 28.19 2.13 2.41
C SER A 116 27.75 1.00 3.35
N ASP A 117 28.47 0.77 4.45
CA ASP A 117 28.08 -0.26 5.41
C ASP A 117 26.82 0.10 6.19
N ILE A 118 26.67 1.36 6.58
CA ILE A 118 25.43 1.87 7.19
C ILE A 118 24.27 1.69 6.21
N GLN A 119 24.47 2.07 4.95
CA GLN A 119 23.47 1.90 3.91
C GLN A 119 23.11 0.43 3.71
N ALA A 120 24.07 -0.47 3.64
CA ALA A 120 23.85 -1.90 3.47
C ALA A 120 22.90 -2.48 4.52
N VAL A 121 23.13 -2.13 5.80
CA VAL A 121 22.27 -2.54 6.91
C VAL A 121 20.87 -1.92 6.80
N LEU A 122 20.81 -0.62 6.50
CA LEU A 122 19.53 0.09 6.39
C LEU A 122 18.69 -0.38 5.22
N CYS A 123 19.27 -0.61 4.04
CA CYS A 123 18.55 -1.04 2.84
C CYS A 123 17.89 -2.38 3.08
N TYR A 124 18.64 -3.36 3.60
CA TYR A 124 18.06 -4.66 3.92
C TYR A 124 16.88 -4.54 4.90
N LEU A 125 17.03 -3.72 5.95
CA LEU A 125 15.93 -3.48 6.90
C LEU A 125 14.73 -2.85 6.18
N PHE A 126 14.94 -1.81 5.39
CA PHE A 126 13.88 -1.13 4.66
C PHE A 126 13.24 -1.99 3.57
N ASP A 127 13.97 -2.84 2.87
CA ASP A 127 13.43 -3.79 1.89
C ASP A 127 12.42 -4.73 2.55
N SER A 128 12.83 -5.33 3.68
CA SER A 128 11.95 -6.20 4.48
C SER A 128 10.70 -5.46 4.95
N LEU A 129 10.85 -4.23 5.45
CA LEU A 129 9.74 -3.40 5.93
C LEU A 129 8.82 -2.95 4.79
N LEU A 130 9.36 -2.57 3.63
CA LEU A 130 8.61 -2.11 2.46
C LEU A 130 7.81 -3.23 1.82
N VAL A 131 8.38 -4.44 1.73
CA VAL A 131 7.63 -5.64 1.31
C VAL A 131 6.45 -5.86 2.24
N ARG A 132 6.69 -5.81 3.57
CA ARG A 132 5.62 -5.98 4.56
C ARG A 132 4.56 -4.87 4.47
N GLN A 133 4.96 -3.61 4.27
CA GLN A 133 4.03 -2.50 4.02
C GLN A 133 3.13 -2.79 2.82
N GLN A 134 3.69 -3.27 1.71
CA GLN A 134 2.93 -3.56 0.50
C GLN A 134 1.93 -4.71 0.71
N LEU A 135 2.37 -5.80 1.33
CA LEU A 135 1.50 -6.94 1.63
C LEU A 135 0.35 -6.56 2.57
N ASN A 136 0.63 -5.76 3.60
CA ASN A 136 -0.37 -5.26 4.53
C ASN A 136 -1.37 -4.33 3.83
N SER A 137 -0.88 -3.41 2.99
CA SER A 137 -1.74 -2.51 2.21
C SER A 137 -2.67 -3.30 1.29
N TYR A 138 -2.15 -4.28 0.56
CA TYR A 138 -2.93 -5.13 -0.33
C TYR A 138 -4.04 -5.88 0.41
N ASP A 139 -3.70 -6.58 1.48
CA ASP A 139 -4.65 -7.36 2.28
C ASP A 139 -5.77 -6.48 2.85
N LYS A 140 -5.41 -5.26 3.26
CA LYS A 140 -6.36 -4.24 3.71
C LYS A 140 -7.30 -3.78 2.59
N MET A 141 -6.76 -3.44 1.42
CA MET A 141 -7.54 -2.97 0.27
C MET A 141 -8.49 -4.06 -0.27
N ILE A 142 -8.06 -5.31 -0.35
CA ILE A 142 -8.93 -6.39 -0.81
C ILE A 142 -10.08 -6.64 0.18
N ARG A 143 -9.82 -6.68 1.50
CA ARG A 143 -10.92 -6.80 2.49
C ARG A 143 -11.89 -5.64 2.44
N LEU A 144 -11.37 -4.44 2.21
CA LEU A 144 -12.17 -3.24 1.99
C LEU A 144 -13.15 -3.45 0.82
N THR A 145 -12.67 -3.89 -0.34
CA THR A 145 -13.55 -4.12 -1.51
C THR A 145 -14.63 -5.16 -1.22
N ALA A 146 -14.29 -6.25 -0.53
CA ALA A 146 -15.24 -7.29 -0.12
C ALA A 146 -16.35 -6.71 0.80
N SER A 147 -15.97 -5.87 1.77
CA SER A 147 -16.92 -5.21 2.68
C SER A 147 -17.85 -4.24 1.93
N LEU A 148 -17.30 -3.42 1.02
CA LEU A 148 -18.11 -2.50 0.22
C LEU A 148 -19.09 -3.24 -0.70
N ARG A 149 -18.67 -4.35 -1.32
CA ARG A 149 -19.54 -5.21 -2.15
C ARG A 149 -20.63 -5.87 -1.32
N SER A 150 -20.30 -6.39 -0.14
CA SER A 150 -21.25 -6.98 0.81
C SER A 150 -22.37 -6.00 1.19
N ARG A 151 -22.02 -4.75 1.51
CA ARG A 151 -23.01 -3.73 1.82
C ARG A 151 -23.75 -3.25 0.57
N GLY A 152 -23.06 -3.10 -0.55
CA GLY A 152 -23.64 -2.72 -1.85
C GLY A 152 -24.74 -3.67 -2.31
N ALA A 153 -24.55 -4.98 -2.19
CA ALA A 153 -25.56 -5.99 -2.51
C ALA A 153 -26.82 -5.84 -1.63
N SER A 154 -26.62 -5.58 -0.33
CA SER A 154 -27.73 -5.36 0.62
C SER A 154 -28.48 -4.07 0.32
N GLN A 155 -27.77 -2.98 0.02
CA GLN A 155 -28.37 -1.71 -0.42
C GLN A 155 -29.19 -1.88 -1.70
N GLN A 156 -28.65 -2.59 -2.69
CA GLN A 156 -29.36 -2.87 -3.95
C GLN A 156 -30.65 -3.65 -3.71
N ARG A 157 -30.61 -4.70 -2.88
CA ARG A 157 -31.80 -5.48 -2.50
C ARG A 157 -32.85 -4.59 -1.82
N MET A 158 -32.45 -3.74 -0.87
CA MET A 158 -33.36 -2.84 -0.17
C MET A 158 -33.95 -1.78 -1.09
N LEU A 159 -33.17 -1.20 -2.00
CA LEU A 159 -33.67 -0.25 -3.01
C LEU A 159 -34.70 -0.87 -3.95
N ARG A 160 -34.50 -2.13 -4.37
CA ARG A 160 -35.52 -2.88 -5.13
C ARG A 160 -36.83 -2.98 -4.37
N ASN A 161 -36.79 -3.24 -3.06
CA ASN A 161 -37.98 -3.27 -2.21
C ASN A 161 -38.66 -1.90 -2.11
N VAL A 162 -37.90 -0.83 -1.93
CA VAL A 162 -38.41 0.56 -1.92
C VAL A 162 -39.14 0.87 -3.23
N ARG A 163 -38.54 0.50 -4.36
CA ARG A 163 -39.10 0.70 -5.69
C ARG A 163 -40.36 -0.14 -5.91
N ALA A 164 -40.35 -1.42 -5.51
CA ALA A 164 -41.50 -2.31 -5.62
C ALA A 164 -42.71 -1.82 -4.82
N ARG A 165 -42.48 -1.14 -3.68
CA ARG A 165 -43.54 -0.49 -2.88
C ARG A 165 -44.02 0.86 -3.46
N GLY A 166 -43.42 1.33 -4.55
CA GLY A 166 -43.77 2.63 -5.17
C GLY A 166 -43.27 3.85 -4.40
N HIS A 167 -42.34 3.67 -3.45
CA HIS A 167 -41.78 4.76 -2.64
C HIS A 167 -40.58 5.46 -3.28
N GLY A 168 -40.12 5.00 -4.44
CA GLY A 168 -39.02 5.64 -5.18
C GLY A 168 -39.38 7.01 -5.76
N LEU A 169 -38.37 7.78 -6.16
CA LEU A 169 -38.58 9.04 -6.89
C LEU A 169 -39.01 8.74 -8.34
N ALA A 170 -39.91 9.56 -8.89
CA ALA A 170 -40.38 9.39 -10.27
C ALA A 170 -39.26 9.69 -11.28
N ARG A 171 -39.05 8.79 -12.24
CA ARG A 171 -37.94 8.81 -13.21
C ARG A 171 -37.86 10.09 -14.06
N ASP A 172 -39.02 10.69 -14.37
CA ASP A 172 -39.12 11.83 -15.29
C ASP A 172 -39.42 13.17 -14.58
N ASP A 173 -39.41 13.19 -13.25
CA ASP A 173 -39.63 14.42 -12.49
C ASP A 173 -38.35 15.27 -12.42
N ARG A 174 -38.23 16.19 -13.38
CA ARG A 174 -37.11 17.14 -13.45
C ARG A 174 -37.00 18.02 -12.20
N GLY A 175 -38.12 18.32 -11.53
CA GLY A 175 -38.11 19.11 -10.29
C GLY A 175 -37.45 18.34 -9.16
N CYS A 176 -37.82 17.07 -9.01
CA CYS A 176 -37.22 16.19 -8.01
C CYS A 176 -35.73 15.91 -8.27
N ALA A 177 -35.33 15.76 -9.54
CA ALA A 177 -33.92 15.58 -9.90
C ALA A 177 -33.08 16.84 -9.59
N ALA A 178 -33.62 18.03 -9.83
CA ALA A 178 -32.96 19.29 -9.50
C ALA A 178 -32.83 19.48 -7.97
N GLU A 179 -33.86 19.14 -7.20
CA GLU A 179 -33.82 19.19 -5.74
C GLU A 179 -32.78 18.22 -5.17
N LEU A 180 -32.72 16.98 -5.69
CA LEU A 180 -31.71 16.00 -5.31
C LEU A 180 -30.28 16.53 -5.53
N GLU A 181 -30.02 17.12 -6.70
CA GLU A 181 -28.72 17.68 -7.02
C GLU A 181 -28.38 18.87 -6.10
N GLN A 182 -29.34 19.76 -5.81
CA GLN A 182 -29.14 20.87 -4.89
C GLN A 182 -28.80 20.39 -3.47
N ARG A 183 -29.55 19.41 -2.94
CA ARG A 183 -29.29 18.83 -1.61
C ARG A 183 -27.94 18.09 -1.58
N PHE A 184 -27.57 17.41 -2.66
CA PHE A 184 -26.26 16.78 -2.80
C PHE A 184 -25.12 17.79 -2.71
N GLN A 185 -25.18 18.89 -3.47
CA GLN A 185 -24.17 19.95 -3.42
C GLN A 185 -24.09 20.60 -2.03
N GLN A 186 -25.23 20.84 -1.38
CA GLN A 186 -25.26 21.36 -0.01
C GLN A 186 -24.60 20.41 1.00
N LYS A 187 -24.90 19.10 0.90
CA LYS A 187 -24.32 18.09 1.79
C LYS A 187 -22.82 17.94 1.55
N LEU A 188 -22.38 17.99 0.30
CA LEU A 188 -20.96 17.96 -0.08
C LEU A 188 -20.17 19.14 0.51
N VAL A 189 -20.71 20.36 0.42
CA VAL A 189 -20.12 21.56 1.03
C VAL A 189 -20.07 21.46 2.55
N LYS A 190 -21.11 20.90 3.18
CA LYS A 190 -21.20 20.76 4.65
C LYS A 190 -20.20 19.75 5.20
N VAL A 191 -20.05 18.59 4.55
CA VAL A 191 -19.14 17.54 5.03
C VAL A 191 -17.68 17.91 4.74
N GLY A 192 -17.43 18.52 3.58
CA GLY A 192 -16.09 18.94 3.16
C GLY A 192 -15.18 17.75 2.82
N LEU A 193 -14.23 17.98 1.91
CA LEU A 193 -13.22 16.97 1.58
C LEU A 193 -12.04 17.09 2.55
N PRO A 194 -11.41 15.98 2.98
CA PRO A 194 -10.24 16.01 3.86
C PRO A 194 -9.11 16.88 3.28
N PRO A 195 -8.69 17.97 3.96
CA PRO A 195 -7.57 18.77 3.49
C PRO A 195 -6.24 18.04 3.74
N GLU A 196 -5.28 18.27 2.83
CA GLU A 196 -3.88 17.89 3.06
C GLU A 196 -3.18 18.87 4.00
N SER A 197 -2.38 18.33 4.92
CA SER A 197 -1.51 19.15 5.77
C SER A 197 -0.45 19.87 4.93
N TRP A 198 0.18 20.91 5.48
CA TRP A 198 1.23 21.64 4.76
C TRP A 198 2.45 20.73 4.46
N LEU A 199 2.86 19.92 5.44
CA LEU A 199 3.88 18.88 5.28
C LEU A 199 3.47 17.85 4.23
N GLY A 200 2.16 17.49 4.21
CA GLY A 200 1.49 16.75 3.14
C GLY A 200 1.87 17.30 1.77
N ARG A 201 1.48 18.55 1.52
CA ARG A 201 1.72 19.24 0.26
C ARG A 201 3.20 19.34 -0.11
N LEU A 202 4.09 19.60 0.85
CA LEU A 202 5.53 19.67 0.59
C LEU A 202 6.09 18.33 0.11
N SER A 203 5.82 17.24 0.84
CA SER A 203 6.38 15.95 0.45
C SER A 203 5.66 15.32 -0.75
N THR A 204 4.38 15.66 -1.03
CA THR A 204 3.75 15.35 -2.33
C THR A 204 4.52 16.01 -3.47
N ARG A 205 4.85 17.30 -3.37
CA ARG A 205 5.68 17.98 -4.38
C ARG A 205 7.07 17.36 -4.50
N ALA A 206 7.71 17.02 -3.38
CA ALA A 206 9.01 16.33 -3.41
C ALA A 206 8.90 14.98 -4.12
N SER A 207 7.81 14.25 -3.89
CA SER A 207 7.56 12.96 -4.53
C SER A 207 7.33 13.11 -6.04
N ASP A 208 6.58 14.13 -6.44
CA ASP A 208 6.35 14.45 -7.85
C ASP A 208 7.65 14.78 -8.57
N ILE A 209 8.57 15.50 -7.91
CA ILE A 209 9.90 15.81 -8.46
C ILE A 209 10.74 14.53 -8.56
N MET A 210 10.83 13.74 -7.48
CA MET A 210 11.66 12.52 -7.46
C MET A 210 11.16 11.45 -8.42
N GLY A 211 9.84 11.32 -8.57
CA GLY A 211 9.19 10.39 -9.51
C GLY A 211 9.06 10.93 -10.93
N HIS A 212 9.57 12.13 -11.23
CA HIS A 212 9.47 12.69 -12.57
C HIS A 212 10.42 11.99 -13.55
N PHE A 213 9.97 11.74 -14.78
CA PHE A 213 10.80 11.12 -15.82
C PHE A 213 12.10 11.87 -16.10
N VAL A 214 12.10 13.20 -15.98
CA VAL A 214 13.32 14.02 -16.13
C VAL A 214 14.34 13.69 -15.04
N THR A 215 13.90 13.46 -13.80
CA THR A 215 14.78 13.09 -12.69
C THR A 215 15.45 11.74 -12.94
N LEU A 216 14.69 10.78 -13.49
CA LEU A 216 15.21 9.49 -13.93
C LEU A 216 16.25 9.62 -15.05
N CYS A 217 16.05 10.56 -15.99
CA CYS A 217 17.04 10.85 -17.03
C CYS A 217 18.30 11.51 -16.45
N LEU A 218 18.14 12.48 -15.55
CA LEU A 218 19.26 13.16 -14.89
C LEU A 218 20.10 12.20 -14.06
N TYR A 219 19.48 11.20 -13.43
CA TYR A 219 20.19 10.12 -12.76
C TYR A 219 21.18 9.42 -13.71
N TRP A 220 20.71 8.92 -14.86
CA TRP A 220 21.56 8.23 -15.83
C TRP A 220 22.59 9.15 -16.48
N VAL A 221 22.24 10.41 -16.75
CA VAL A 221 23.21 11.41 -17.22
C VAL A 221 24.36 11.55 -16.21
N GLY A 222 24.06 11.62 -14.91
CA GLY A 222 25.06 11.63 -13.85
C GLY A 222 25.96 10.39 -13.86
N ILE A 223 25.38 9.20 -14.04
CA ILE A 223 26.15 7.95 -14.13
C ILE A 223 27.07 7.92 -15.36
N PHE A 224 26.58 8.36 -16.53
CA PHE A 224 27.40 8.42 -17.74
C PHE A 224 28.54 9.44 -17.63
N ILE A 225 28.30 10.58 -16.98
CA ILE A 225 29.36 11.55 -16.67
C ILE A 225 30.41 10.89 -15.79
N TRP A 226 30.01 10.25 -14.68
CA TRP A 226 30.94 9.56 -13.79
C TRP A 226 31.76 8.47 -14.52
N LEU A 227 31.13 7.68 -15.39
CA LEU A 227 31.79 6.68 -16.24
C LEU A 227 32.84 7.32 -17.16
N ALA A 228 32.52 8.46 -17.79
CA ALA A 228 33.45 9.17 -18.66
C ALA A 228 34.72 9.65 -17.92
N PHE A 229 34.58 10.05 -16.65
CA PHE A 229 35.71 10.41 -15.80
C PHE A 229 36.57 9.22 -15.35
N GLY A 230 36.08 7.98 -15.50
CA GLY A 230 36.81 6.77 -15.13
C GLY A 230 38.17 6.65 -15.80
N HIS A 231 38.27 7.00 -17.09
CA HIS A 231 39.54 6.98 -17.83
C HIS A 231 40.58 7.96 -17.23
N TYR A 232 40.16 9.18 -16.89
CA TYR A 232 41.03 10.20 -16.29
C TYR A 232 41.48 9.80 -14.86
N CYS A 233 40.65 9.05 -14.14
CA CYS A 233 40.96 8.54 -12.81
C CYS A 233 41.65 7.15 -12.81
N GLY A 234 42.04 6.65 -13.99
CA GLY A 234 42.74 5.36 -14.16
C GLY A 234 41.93 4.15 -13.69
N TRP A 235 40.59 4.25 -13.66
CA TRP A 235 39.70 3.20 -13.14
C TRP A 235 40.02 2.76 -11.70
N SER A 236 40.59 3.66 -10.89
CA SER A 236 41.04 3.38 -9.53
C SER A 236 39.91 2.96 -8.57
N ASP A 237 40.27 2.20 -7.53
CA ASP A 237 39.32 1.82 -6.47
C ASP A 237 38.68 3.04 -5.79
N ARG A 238 39.43 4.15 -5.66
CA ARG A 238 38.92 5.40 -5.12
C ARG A 238 37.83 6.04 -5.97
N TRP A 239 37.97 5.99 -7.30
CA TRP A 239 36.92 6.45 -8.23
C TRP A 239 35.63 5.62 -8.10
N GLN A 240 35.76 4.31 -7.85
CA GLN A 240 34.62 3.42 -7.56
C GLN A 240 34.00 3.70 -6.18
N LEU A 241 34.80 3.95 -5.15
CA LEU A 241 34.33 4.28 -3.80
C LEU A 241 33.54 5.60 -3.73
N TYR A 242 33.90 6.58 -4.55
CA TYR A 242 33.14 7.83 -4.63
C TYR A 242 31.72 7.63 -5.15
N ILE A 243 31.54 6.86 -6.23
CA ILE A 243 30.17 6.58 -6.69
C ILE A 243 29.44 5.69 -5.70
N ASN A 244 30.13 4.69 -5.13
CA ASN A 244 29.54 3.76 -4.18
C ASN A 244 28.97 4.50 -2.96
N SER A 245 29.76 5.42 -2.39
CA SER A 245 29.32 6.23 -1.24
C SER A 245 28.18 7.20 -1.60
N ALA A 246 28.25 7.84 -2.78
CA ALA A 246 27.19 8.74 -3.25
C ALA A 246 25.87 8.00 -3.49
N THR A 247 25.91 6.83 -4.13
CA THR A 247 24.72 5.99 -4.38
C THR A 247 24.21 5.39 -3.08
N SER A 248 25.09 5.03 -2.15
CA SER A 248 24.70 4.57 -0.82
C SER A 248 23.90 5.64 -0.06
N ALA A 249 24.39 6.88 -0.02
CA ALA A 249 23.68 7.98 0.60
C ALA A 249 22.32 8.26 -0.07
N LEU A 250 22.28 8.23 -1.41
CA LEU A 250 21.05 8.37 -2.19
C LEU A 250 20.05 7.25 -1.89
N MET A 251 20.50 6.02 -1.73
CA MET A 251 19.66 4.86 -1.41
C MET A 251 19.00 5.00 -0.05
N VAL A 252 19.78 5.32 0.98
CA VAL A 252 19.24 5.57 2.32
C VAL A 252 18.18 6.68 2.28
N LEU A 253 18.43 7.74 1.51
CA LEU A 253 17.48 8.82 1.30
C LEU A 253 16.19 8.33 0.64
N ILE A 254 16.28 7.62 -0.48
CA ILE A 254 15.11 7.15 -1.24
C ILE A 254 14.29 6.15 -0.41
N PHE A 255 14.93 5.22 0.29
CA PHE A 255 14.24 4.26 1.17
C PHE A 255 13.45 4.95 2.27
N ALA A 256 14.11 5.84 3.01
CA ALA A 256 13.46 6.59 4.08
C ALA A 256 12.31 7.46 3.53
N PHE A 257 12.53 8.09 2.40
CA PHE A 257 11.52 8.93 1.73
C PHE A 257 10.31 8.12 1.26
N LEU A 258 10.53 6.97 0.63
CA LEU A 258 9.48 6.08 0.16
C LEU A 258 8.66 5.50 1.32
N ALA A 259 9.34 5.01 2.36
CA ALA A 259 8.66 4.51 3.57
C ALA A 259 7.80 5.61 4.21
N ASN A 260 8.31 6.85 4.25
CA ASN A 260 7.58 7.99 4.79
C ASN A 260 6.35 8.37 3.96
N ILE A 261 6.51 8.46 2.64
CA ILE A 261 5.40 8.80 1.75
C ILE A 261 4.30 7.74 1.80
N ARG A 262 4.67 6.45 1.79
CA ARG A 262 3.72 5.34 1.87
C ARG A 262 2.90 5.38 3.14
N GLU A 263 3.54 5.53 4.30
CA GLU A 263 2.84 5.59 5.58
C GLU A 263 1.90 6.80 5.64
N ARG A 264 2.37 7.96 5.20
CA ARG A 264 1.56 9.17 5.18
C ARG A 264 0.38 9.10 4.22
N HIS A 265 0.56 8.53 3.03
CA HIS A 265 -0.53 8.29 2.09
C HIS A 265 -1.51 7.26 2.62
N ALA A 266 -1.04 6.21 3.32
CA ALA A 266 -1.92 5.27 4.01
C ALA A 266 -2.78 5.96 5.08
N LEU A 267 -2.21 6.85 5.90
CA LEU A 267 -2.96 7.66 6.88
C LEU A 267 -3.98 8.59 6.21
N PHE A 268 -3.63 9.19 5.07
CA PHE A 268 -4.54 10.01 4.29
C PHE A 268 -5.69 9.19 3.70
N THR A 269 -5.38 8.06 3.07
CA THR A 269 -6.36 7.12 2.52
C THR A 269 -7.30 6.59 3.60
N ASN A 270 -6.81 6.27 4.80
CA ASN A 270 -7.66 5.84 5.92
C ASN A 270 -8.72 6.88 6.31
N ARG A 271 -8.41 8.19 6.22
CA ARG A 271 -9.39 9.25 6.49
C ARG A 271 -10.51 9.25 5.45
N TRP A 272 -10.16 9.08 4.17
CA TRP A 272 -11.14 8.94 3.09
C TRP A 272 -11.99 7.68 3.22
N LEU A 273 -11.36 6.55 3.57
CA LEU A 273 -12.08 5.31 3.83
C LEU A 273 -13.08 5.47 4.98
N ASN A 274 -12.71 6.15 6.07
CA ASN A 274 -13.66 6.42 7.16
C ASN A 274 -14.90 7.18 6.68
N LEU A 275 -14.73 8.24 5.88
CA LEU A 275 -15.85 8.98 5.30
C LEU A 275 -16.70 8.13 4.35
N LEU A 276 -16.05 7.28 3.55
CA LEU A 276 -16.73 6.33 2.66
C LEU A 276 -17.58 5.34 3.46
N PHE A 277 -17.01 4.71 4.50
CA PHE A 277 -17.76 3.76 5.33
C PHE A 277 -18.88 4.41 6.11
N GLU A 278 -18.68 5.63 6.60
CA GLU A 278 -19.70 6.36 7.34
C GLU A 278 -20.90 6.70 6.44
N ALA A 279 -20.64 7.16 5.21
CA ALA A 279 -21.68 7.38 4.21
C ALA A 279 -22.38 6.06 3.86
N ASP A 280 -21.60 5.00 3.60
CA ASP A 280 -22.08 3.68 3.21
C ASP A 280 -22.93 3.00 4.31
N SER A 281 -22.52 3.09 5.59
CA SER A 281 -23.30 2.60 6.73
C SER A 281 -24.55 3.43 6.96
N SER A 282 -24.50 4.74 6.74
CA SER A 282 -25.66 5.62 6.87
C SER A 282 -26.72 5.28 5.83
N VAL A 283 -26.30 4.99 4.59
CA VAL A 283 -27.22 4.52 3.52
C VAL A 283 -27.89 3.22 3.95
N GLU A 284 -27.12 2.24 4.42
CA GLU A 284 -27.68 0.96 4.88
C GLU A 284 -28.67 1.15 6.02
N LEU A 285 -28.31 1.92 7.04
CA LEU A 285 -29.17 2.18 8.21
C LEU A 285 -30.51 2.81 7.78
N ARG A 286 -30.47 3.85 6.94
CA ARG A 286 -31.69 4.51 6.43
C ARG A 286 -32.54 3.58 5.57
N LEU A 287 -31.93 2.78 4.71
CA LEU A 287 -32.66 1.80 3.90
C LEU A 287 -33.32 0.71 4.77
N ARG A 288 -32.65 0.26 5.83
CA ARG A 288 -33.22 -0.71 6.78
C ARG A 288 -34.39 -0.13 7.57
N GLN A 289 -34.36 1.16 7.90
CA GLN A 289 -35.49 1.86 8.49
C GLN A 289 -36.71 1.81 7.54
N ILE A 290 -36.53 2.28 6.30
CA ILE A 290 -37.62 2.38 5.30
C ILE A 290 -38.18 1.03 4.89
N THR A 291 -37.33 0.02 4.74
CA THR A 291 -37.74 -1.31 4.27
C THR A 291 -38.19 -2.22 5.40
N GLY A 292 -37.69 -1.99 6.62
CA GLY A 292 -37.76 -2.91 7.75
C GLY A 292 -36.85 -4.15 7.59
N ASP A 293 -35.85 -4.12 6.70
CA ASP A 293 -34.97 -5.25 6.42
C ASP A 293 -34.02 -5.54 7.60
N GLY A 294 -34.25 -6.68 8.27
CA GLY A 294 -33.40 -7.20 9.34
C GLY A 294 -32.42 -8.30 8.91
N THR A 295 -32.34 -8.61 7.62
CA THR A 295 -31.45 -9.68 7.14
C THR A 295 -29.98 -9.23 7.17
N PRO A 296 -29.06 -10.07 7.67
CA PRO A 296 -27.65 -9.71 7.77
C PRO A 296 -27.02 -9.53 6.38
N ASN A 297 -25.97 -8.70 6.32
CA ASN A 297 -25.18 -8.52 5.10
C ASN A 297 -24.50 -9.85 4.71
N GLU A 298 -24.48 -10.15 3.41
CA GLU A 298 -23.90 -11.39 2.90
C GLU A 298 -22.36 -11.34 2.90
N SER A 299 -21.72 -12.51 3.03
CA SER A 299 -20.27 -12.61 2.88
C SER A 299 -19.90 -12.61 1.42
N VAL A 300 -19.00 -11.69 1.05
CA VAL A 300 -18.43 -11.63 -0.29
C VAL A 300 -17.01 -12.15 -0.24
N GLU A 301 -16.71 -13.10 -1.12
CA GLU A 301 -15.37 -13.64 -1.31
C GLU A 301 -14.74 -13.02 -2.56
N VAL A 302 -13.59 -12.38 -2.38
CA VAL A 302 -12.76 -11.92 -3.50
C VAL A 302 -11.84 -13.09 -3.87
N PRO A 303 -11.93 -13.60 -5.12
CA PRO A 303 -11.20 -14.78 -5.53
C PRO A 303 -9.69 -14.56 -5.50
N ALA A 304 -8.95 -15.63 -5.21
CA ALA A 304 -7.50 -15.61 -5.28
C ALA A 304 -7.03 -15.27 -6.71
N PRO A 305 -5.97 -14.46 -6.86
CA PRO A 305 -5.42 -14.15 -8.17
C PRO A 305 -4.82 -15.40 -8.85
N LYS A 306 -5.02 -15.50 -10.16
CA LYS A 306 -4.42 -16.57 -10.98
C LYS A 306 -2.97 -16.20 -11.30
N MET A 307 -2.03 -17.07 -10.94
CA MET A 307 -0.59 -16.78 -11.07
C MET A 307 0.16 -17.86 -11.84
N SER A 308 1.18 -17.42 -12.58
CA SER A 308 2.18 -18.31 -13.18
C SER A 308 3.01 -18.99 -12.08
N ARG A 309 3.70 -20.09 -12.43
CA ARG A 309 4.62 -20.74 -11.47
C ARG A 309 5.80 -19.84 -11.10
N LEU A 310 6.25 -18.99 -12.03
CA LEU A 310 7.37 -18.10 -11.83
C LEU A 310 6.99 -16.95 -10.89
N GLN A 311 5.85 -16.30 -11.17
CA GLN A 311 5.27 -15.29 -10.29
C GLN A 311 5.04 -15.83 -8.87
N ARG A 312 4.60 -17.08 -8.73
CA ARG A 312 4.46 -17.73 -7.42
C ARG A 312 5.79 -17.85 -6.68
N ALA A 313 6.88 -18.15 -7.38
CA ALA A 313 8.22 -18.24 -6.77
C ALA A 313 8.70 -16.86 -6.30
N ILE A 314 8.46 -15.80 -7.09
CA ILE A 314 8.77 -14.41 -6.69
C ILE A 314 8.00 -14.02 -5.43
N PHE A 315 6.70 -14.34 -5.37
CA PHE A 315 5.88 -14.08 -4.19
C PHE A 315 6.27 -14.90 -2.97
N TYR A 316 6.72 -16.14 -3.17
CA TYR A 316 7.28 -16.94 -2.08
C TYR A 316 8.52 -16.26 -1.49
N TYR A 317 9.43 -15.79 -2.34
CA TYR A 317 10.62 -15.05 -1.91
C TYR A 317 10.25 -13.75 -1.18
N ALA A 318 9.32 -12.96 -1.75
CA ALA A 318 8.85 -11.74 -1.12
C ALA A 318 8.20 -11.99 0.27
N ASP A 319 7.32 -13.00 0.36
CA ASP A 319 6.72 -13.39 1.64
C ASP A 319 7.81 -13.81 2.63
N PHE A 320 8.82 -14.59 2.21
CA PHE A 320 9.95 -14.97 3.05
C PHE A 320 10.73 -13.76 3.58
N VAL A 321 11.12 -12.81 2.71
CA VAL A 321 11.85 -11.60 3.08
C VAL A 321 11.00 -10.71 4.02
N GLY A 322 9.70 -10.54 3.74
CA GLY A 322 8.79 -9.72 4.55
C GLY A 322 8.30 -10.35 5.85
N THR A 323 8.58 -11.63 6.10
CA THR A 323 8.16 -12.34 7.33
C THR A 323 9.17 -12.21 8.47
N LEU A 324 8.75 -12.58 9.67
CA LEU A 324 9.61 -12.68 10.85
C LEU A 324 10.84 -13.58 10.59
N THR A 325 10.69 -14.61 9.74
CA THR A 325 11.80 -15.50 9.38
C THR A 325 12.91 -14.76 8.63
N GLY A 326 12.57 -13.91 7.65
CA GLY A 326 13.54 -13.07 6.95
C GLY A 326 14.29 -12.14 7.90
N VAL A 327 13.55 -11.47 8.80
CA VAL A 327 14.13 -10.57 9.82
C VAL A 327 15.04 -11.32 10.80
N ALA A 328 14.66 -12.53 11.24
CA ALA A 328 15.48 -13.33 12.15
C ALA A 328 16.80 -13.76 11.49
N ILE A 329 16.75 -14.16 10.22
CA ILE A 329 17.94 -14.52 9.44
C ILE A 329 18.86 -13.31 9.28
N LEU A 330 18.31 -12.14 8.99
CA LEU A 330 19.09 -10.90 8.93
C LEU A 330 19.85 -10.63 10.23
N ILE A 331 19.15 -10.68 11.36
CA ILE A 331 19.76 -10.43 12.67
C ILE A 331 20.88 -11.45 12.93
N ALA A 332 20.68 -12.71 12.58
CA ALA A 332 21.68 -13.76 12.72
C ALA A 332 22.91 -13.49 11.83
N VAL A 333 22.73 -13.07 10.58
CA VAL A 333 23.82 -12.73 9.66
C VAL A 333 24.61 -11.53 10.17
N ILE A 334 23.94 -10.46 10.61
CA ILE A 334 24.60 -9.28 11.19
C ILE A 334 25.40 -9.68 12.43
N PHE A 335 24.82 -10.49 13.32
CA PHE A 335 25.52 -10.95 14.52
C PHE A 335 26.76 -11.80 14.18
N ALA A 336 26.63 -12.72 13.24
CA ALA A 336 27.75 -13.54 12.76
C ALA A 336 28.86 -12.68 12.14
N TRP A 337 28.50 -11.68 11.34
CA TRP A 337 29.46 -10.74 10.76
C TRP A 337 30.18 -9.90 11.84
N VAL A 338 29.47 -9.38 12.84
CA VAL A 338 30.13 -8.69 13.96
C VAL A 338 31.05 -9.64 14.74
N ALA A 339 30.62 -10.88 14.97
CA ALA A 339 31.37 -11.86 15.76
C ALA A 339 32.66 -12.36 15.07
N ILE A 340 32.69 -12.43 13.74
CA ILE A 340 33.86 -12.87 12.96
C ILE A 340 34.83 -11.70 12.72
N GLY A 341 34.35 -10.46 12.78
CA GLY A 341 35.16 -9.26 12.55
C GLY A 341 36.49 -9.17 13.31
N PRO A 342 36.56 -9.51 14.61
CA PRO A 342 37.82 -9.54 15.36
C PRO A 342 38.86 -10.50 14.78
N ALA A 343 38.45 -11.68 14.31
CA ALA A 343 39.35 -12.67 13.71
C ALA A 343 39.90 -12.20 12.35
N MET A 344 39.12 -11.36 11.64
CA MET A 344 39.48 -10.78 10.34
C MET A 344 40.11 -9.38 10.47
N GLY A 345 40.39 -8.93 11.70
CA GLY A 345 41.07 -7.68 12.01
C GLY A 345 40.31 -6.41 11.61
N PHE A 346 39.00 -6.50 11.34
CA PHE A 346 38.19 -5.38 10.86
C PHE A 346 38.84 -4.59 9.70
N SER A 347 39.49 -5.30 8.78
CA SER A 347 40.09 -4.69 7.58
C SER A 347 39.03 -4.06 6.66
N ALA A 348 39.41 -3.13 5.79
CA ALA A 348 38.49 -2.54 4.81
C ALA A 348 37.80 -3.62 3.93
N ASN A 349 38.50 -4.72 3.65
CA ASN A 349 37.96 -5.86 2.91
C ASN A 349 36.89 -6.65 3.69
N TRP A 350 36.93 -6.61 5.03
CA TRP A 350 35.91 -7.19 5.91
C TRP A 350 34.67 -6.31 6.00
N TRP A 351 34.88 -4.99 6.11
CA TRP A 351 33.81 -4.00 6.11
C TRP A 351 33.05 -4.02 4.78
N LEU A 352 33.74 -3.98 3.65
CA LEU A 352 33.14 -4.06 2.30
C LEU A 352 32.36 -5.36 2.01
N LEU A 353 32.61 -6.44 2.76
CA LEU A 353 31.94 -7.72 2.55
C LEU A 353 30.42 -7.61 2.77
N ILE A 354 29.99 -6.86 3.80
CA ILE A 354 28.57 -6.69 4.08
C ILE A 354 27.91 -5.83 3.00
N GLY A 355 28.61 -4.78 2.53
CA GLY A 355 28.18 -3.96 1.40
C GLY A 355 28.02 -4.78 0.13
N THR A 356 28.96 -5.69 -0.16
CA THR A 356 28.89 -6.57 -1.33
C THR A 356 27.67 -7.49 -1.30
N TYR A 357 27.41 -8.13 -0.15
CA TYR A 357 26.21 -8.95 0.02
C TYR A 357 24.93 -8.11 -0.12
N ALA A 358 24.88 -6.96 0.55
CA ALA A 358 23.72 -6.08 0.52
C ALA A 358 23.46 -5.51 -0.87
N GLY A 359 24.49 -5.16 -1.64
CA GLY A 359 24.32 -4.68 -3.01
C GLY A 359 23.74 -5.76 -3.93
N LEU A 360 24.21 -7.01 -3.85
CA LEU A 360 23.69 -8.11 -4.66
C LEU A 360 22.25 -8.49 -4.29
N ILE A 361 21.96 -8.65 -3.00
CA ILE A 361 20.62 -9.02 -2.52
C ILE A 361 19.65 -7.85 -2.68
N GLY A 362 20.08 -6.62 -2.34
CA GLY A 362 19.28 -5.40 -2.49
C GLY A 362 18.85 -5.16 -3.93
N LEU A 363 19.74 -5.40 -4.91
CA LEU A 363 19.36 -5.36 -6.32
C LEU A 363 18.19 -6.30 -6.63
N HIS A 364 18.27 -7.56 -6.18
CA HIS A 364 17.21 -8.54 -6.38
C HIS A 364 15.93 -8.12 -5.65
N ASP A 365 16.04 -7.67 -4.40
CA ASP A 365 14.92 -7.19 -3.60
C ASP A 365 14.23 -5.99 -4.25
N GLY A 366 14.97 -5.08 -4.88
CA GLY A 366 14.41 -3.97 -5.64
C GLY A 366 13.53 -4.44 -6.81
N PHE A 367 14.00 -5.41 -7.60
CA PHE A 367 13.22 -6.00 -8.70
C PHE A 367 11.99 -6.77 -8.19
N VAL A 368 12.16 -7.58 -7.15
CA VAL A 368 11.07 -8.31 -6.49
C VAL A 368 10.02 -7.34 -5.97
N LEU A 369 10.43 -6.28 -5.26
CA LEU A 369 9.52 -5.27 -4.72
C LEU A 369 8.78 -4.53 -5.83
N ARG A 370 9.46 -4.24 -6.95
CA ARG A 370 8.84 -3.60 -8.11
C ARG A 370 7.79 -4.50 -8.77
N ASN A 371 8.10 -5.78 -8.97
CA ASN A 371 7.19 -6.80 -9.47
C ASN A 371 5.98 -6.95 -8.53
N LEU A 372 6.24 -7.13 -7.23
CA LEU A 372 5.21 -7.23 -6.20
C LEU A 372 4.26 -6.04 -6.23
N GLN A 373 4.78 -4.82 -6.23
CA GLN A 373 3.96 -3.62 -6.28
C GLN A 373 3.10 -3.56 -7.55
N HIS A 374 3.61 -3.96 -8.72
CA HIS A 374 2.83 -3.95 -9.95
C HIS A 374 1.70 -4.99 -9.94
N GLU A 375 2.02 -6.22 -9.56
CA GLU A 375 1.06 -7.32 -9.56
C GLU A 375 -0.03 -7.12 -8.50
N LEU A 376 0.32 -6.72 -7.27
CA LEU A 376 -0.66 -6.42 -6.24
C LEU A 376 -1.57 -5.23 -6.63
N ALA A 377 -1.00 -4.18 -7.23
CA ALA A 377 -1.80 -3.06 -7.71
C ALA A 377 -2.78 -3.48 -8.82
N ARG A 378 -2.39 -4.39 -9.72
CA ARG A 378 -3.32 -4.92 -10.75
C ARG A 378 -4.49 -5.65 -10.10
N TYR A 379 -4.23 -6.51 -9.12
CA TYR A 379 -5.30 -7.23 -8.42
C TYR A 379 -6.19 -6.31 -7.57
N GLU A 380 -5.61 -5.27 -6.96
CA GLU A 380 -6.40 -4.22 -6.31
C GLU A 380 -7.30 -3.52 -7.33
N ASP A 381 -6.75 -3.06 -8.46
CA ASP A 381 -7.49 -2.36 -9.50
C ASP A 381 -8.68 -3.20 -10.00
N ASP A 382 -8.47 -4.51 -10.27
CA ASP A 382 -9.53 -5.45 -10.66
C ASP A 382 -10.64 -5.54 -9.59
N ALA A 383 -10.26 -5.65 -8.31
CA ALA A 383 -11.21 -5.73 -7.20
C ALA A 383 -11.99 -4.41 -6.99
N PHE A 384 -11.34 -3.27 -7.17
CA PHE A 384 -11.99 -1.95 -7.14
C PHE A 384 -12.96 -1.79 -8.32
N GLU A 385 -12.64 -2.32 -9.50
CA GLU A 385 -13.54 -2.30 -10.66
C GLU A 385 -14.86 -3.04 -10.37
N GLU A 386 -14.80 -4.19 -9.69
CA GLU A 386 -15.99 -4.91 -9.24
C GLU A 386 -16.86 -4.11 -8.26
N VAL A 387 -16.25 -3.33 -7.37
CA VAL A 387 -16.98 -2.40 -6.49
C VAL A 387 -17.63 -1.30 -7.31
N ILE A 388 -16.92 -0.73 -8.30
CA ILE A 388 -17.47 0.29 -9.22
C ILE A 388 -18.71 -0.24 -9.94
N TYR A 389 -18.67 -1.49 -10.43
CA TYR A 389 -19.85 -2.12 -11.06
C TYR A 389 -21.00 -2.29 -10.07
N SER A 390 -20.71 -2.72 -8.83
CA SER A 390 -21.72 -2.81 -7.76
C SER A 390 -22.35 -1.44 -7.46
N ASP A 391 -21.55 -0.37 -7.43
CA ASP A 391 -22.00 1.00 -7.18
C ASP A 391 -22.92 1.51 -8.29
N MET A 392 -22.55 1.24 -9.55
CA MET A 392 -23.36 1.61 -10.70
C MET A 392 -24.72 0.90 -10.66
N ALA A 393 -24.76 -0.36 -10.24
CA ALA A 393 -26.01 -1.10 -10.08
C ALA A 393 -26.91 -0.52 -8.96
N VAL A 394 -26.33 -0.02 -7.87
CA VAL A 394 -27.07 0.69 -6.80
C VAL A 394 -27.62 2.03 -7.32
N ILE A 395 -26.82 2.79 -8.06
CA ILE A 395 -27.22 4.06 -8.68
C ILE A 395 -28.34 3.87 -9.69
N GLU A 396 -28.25 2.84 -10.52
CA GLU A 396 -29.27 2.50 -11.52
C GLU A 396 -30.60 2.12 -10.85
N GLU A 397 -30.54 1.35 -9.74
CA GLU A 397 -31.73 0.99 -8.98
C GLU A 397 -32.37 2.21 -8.29
N ALA A 398 -31.55 3.17 -7.83
CA ALA A 398 -32.01 4.45 -7.30
C ALA A 398 -32.47 5.43 -8.40
N VAL A 399 -32.20 5.15 -9.67
CA VAL A 399 -32.54 6.00 -10.83
C VAL A 399 -31.94 7.41 -10.69
N ILE A 400 -30.69 7.50 -10.21
CA ILE A 400 -29.99 8.79 -10.04
C ILE A 400 -28.84 8.93 -11.05
N ALA A 401 -28.48 10.17 -11.38
CA ALA A 401 -27.35 10.43 -12.28
C ALA A 401 -26.00 10.20 -11.56
N ASP A 402 -25.08 9.46 -12.20
CA ASP A 402 -23.75 9.19 -11.65
C ASP A 402 -22.90 10.48 -11.56
N PRO A 403 -22.49 10.91 -10.35
CA PRO A 403 -21.61 12.06 -10.19
C PRO A 403 -20.24 11.85 -10.85
N GLY A 404 -19.79 10.59 -11.03
CA GLY A 404 -18.51 10.27 -11.67
C GLY A 404 -18.46 10.53 -13.19
N SER A 405 -19.62 10.65 -13.85
CA SER A 405 -19.69 10.84 -15.31
C SER A 405 -19.20 12.21 -15.79
N GLN A 406 -19.11 13.20 -14.89
CA GLN A 406 -18.65 14.57 -15.20
C GLN A 406 -17.12 14.76 -15.01
N ALA A 407 -16.41 13.75 -14.49
CA ALA A 407 -14.96 13.83 -14.37
C ALA A 407 -14.33 13.76 -15.77
N ALA A 408 -13.88 14.90 -16.30
CA ALA A 408 -13.13 14.96 -17.55
C ALA A 408 -11.97 13.97 -17.50
N LYS A 409 -11.80 13.14 -18.54
CA LYS A 409 -10.64 12.25 -18.68
C LYS A 409 -9.37 13.11 -18.60
N VAL A 410 -8.68 13.06 -17.47
CA VAL A 410 -7.41 13.75 -17.29
C VAL A 410 -6.45 13.19 -18.33
N ASN A 411 -6.02 14.05 -19.27
CA ASN A 411 -5.05 13.65 -20.27
C ASN A 411 -3.75 13.29 -19.57
N SER A 412 -3.39 12.00 -19.61
CA SER A 412 -2.11 11.52 -19.07
C SER A 412 -0.96 12.21 -19.79
N SER A 413 -0.05 12.82 -19.02
CA SER A 413 1.12 13.48 -19.57
C SER A 413 2.04 12.47 -20.26
N LEU A 414 2.85 12.92 -21.21
CA LEU A 414 3.84 12.03 -21.86
C LEU A 414 4.80 11.42 -20.83
N SER A 415 5.19 12.20 -19.82
CA SER A 415 6.02 11.77 -18.69
C SER A 415 5.37 10.60 -17.94
N SER A 416 4.09 10.70 -17.58
CA SER A 416 3.40 9.62 -16.85
C SER A 416 3.29 8.35 -17.69
N ARG A 417 2.97 8.47 -18.99
CA ARG A 417 2.87 7.31 -19.90
C ARG A 417 4.20 6.58 -20.06
N LEU A 418 5.29 7.33 -20.14
CA LEU A 418 6.62 6.75 -20.30
C LEU A 418 7.08 6.08 -19.00
N SER A 419 6.84 6.72 -17.86
CA SER A 419 7.06 6.15 -16.55
C SER A 419 6.24 4.87 -16.31
N ASP A 420 4.97 4.83 -16.74
CA ASP A 420 4.13 3.62 -16.65
C ASP A 420 4.71 2.46 -17.45
N ARG A 421 5.12 2.71 -18.70
CA ARG A 421 5.71 1.68 -19.57
C ARG A 421 7.04 1.16 -19.03
N MET A 422 7.90 2.08 -18.61
CA MET A 422 9.17 1.72 -17.98
C MET A 422 8.93 0.92 -16.71
N GLY A 423 7.99 1.37 -15.87
CA GLY A 423 7.56 0.67 -14.69
C GLY A 423 7.08 -0.75 -15.00
N ALA A 424 6.26 -0.94 -16.03
CA ALA A 424 5.73 -2.25 -16.43
C ALA A 424 6.83 -3.21 -16.90
N PHE A 425 7.82 -2.70 -17.63
CA PHE A 425 8.99 -3.48 -18.06
C PHE A 425 9.78 -4.00 -16.85
N PHE A 426 10.18 -3.12 -15.94
CA PHE A 426 10.97 -3.49 -14.75
C PHE A 426 10.20 -4.35 -13.74
N SER A 427 8.87 -4.43 -13.83
CA SER A 427 8.06 -5.32 -13.00
C SER A 427 7.84 -6.71 -13.60
N HIS A 428 8.31 -7.00 -14.81
CA HIS A 428 8.00 -8.26 -15.47
C HIS A 428 8.79 -9.43 -14.86
N GLU A 429 8.15 -10.59 -14.68
CA GLU A 429 8.76 -11.79 -14.07
C GLU A 429 10.07 -12.26 -14.75
N TYR A 430 10.20 -12.13 -16.07
CA TYR A 430 11.42 -12.46 -16.80
C TYR A 430 12.56 -11.48 -16.54
N VAL A 431 12.25 -10.22 -16.26
CA VAL A 431 13.26 -9.21 -15.92
C VAL A 431 13.81 -9.48 -14.52
N VAL A 432 12.96 -9.90 -13.57
CA VAL A 432 13.41 -10.41 -12.26
C VAL A 432 14.33 -11.63 -12.45
N MET A 433 14.00 -12.57 -13.34
CA MET A 433 14.92 -13.70 -13.57
C MET A 433 16.23 -13.31 -14.27
N ALA A 434 16.20 -12.29 -15.13
CA ALA A 434 17.40 -11.76 -15.75
C ALA A 434 18.34 -11.11 -14.72
N ASP A 435 17.81 -10.53 -13.65
CA ASP A 435 18.62 -10.00 -12.54
C ASP A 435 19.41 -11.12 -11.84
N VAL A 436 18.82 -12.30 -11.67
CA VAL A 436 19.48 -13.43 -10.98
C VAL A 436 20.65 -13.91 -11.83
N VAL A 437 20.45 -13.99 -13.14
CA VAL A 437 21.53 -14.32 -14.09
C VAL A 437 22.63 -13.27 -14.06
N PHE A 438 22.26 -11.99 -13.95
CA PHE A 438 23.22 -10.90 -13.84
C PHE A 438 24.04 -10.99 -12.54
N ILE A 439 23.40 -11.24 -11.39
CA ILE A 439 24.07 -11.47 -10.09
C ILE A 439 25.05 -12.63 -10.16
N VAL A 440 24.65 -13.77 -10.76
CA VAL A 440 25.54 -14.92 -10.95
C VAL A 440 26.77 -14.53 -11.80
N GLY A 441 26.57 -13.75 -12.86
CA GLY A 441 27.65 -13.21 -13.68
C GLY A 441 28.64 -12.35 -12.88
N LEU A 442 28.14 -11.46 -12.02
CA LEU A 442 28.97 -10.64 -11.14
C LEU A 442 29.76 -11.49 -10.14
N VAL A 443 29.13 -12.49 -9.51
CA VAL A 443 29.79 -13.40 -8.57
C VAL A 443 30.89 -14.22 -9.24
N ILE A 444 30.67 -14.69 -10.47
CA ILE A 444 31.70 -15.37 -11.28
C ILE A 444 32.86 -14.41 -11.56
N GLY A 445 32.57 -13.16 -11.94
CA GLY A 445 33.58 -12.12 -12.16
C GLY A 445 34.42 -11.83 -10.91
N ALA A 446 33.78 -11.60 -9.77
CA ALA A 446 34.45 -11.36 -8.49
C ALA A 446 35.29 -12.57 -8.04
N SER A 447 34.80 -13.78 -8.29
CA SER A 447 35.53 -15.03 -7.99
C SER A 447 36.76 -15.19 -8.87
N ALA A 448 36.68 -14.84 -10.17
CA ALA A 448 37.84 -14.81 -11.05
C ALA A 448 38.89 -13.77 -10.59
N MET A 449 38.43 -12.67 -10.01
CA MET A 449 39.27 -11.64 -9.39
C MET A 449 39.70 -11.98 -7.95
N ARG A 450 39.41 -13.19 -7.45
CA ARG A 450 39.77 -13.68 -6.11
C ARG A 450 39.26 -12.80 -4.96
N TRP A 451 38.11 -12.15 -5.13
CA TRP A 451 37.48 -11.32 -4.10
C TRP A 451 38.41 -10.21 -3.56
N THR A 452 39.25 -9.64 -4.43
CA THR A 452 39.97 -8.39 -4.15
C THR A 452 38.98 -7.22 -3.96
N VAL A 453 39.47 -6.08 -3.48
CA VAL A 453 38.66 -4.85 -3.32
C VAL A 453 37.90 -4.52 -4.61
N THR A 454 38.57 -4.54 -5.75
CA THR A 454 37.93 -4.32 -7.07
C THR A 454 36.89 -5.41 -7.40
N GLY A 455 37.14 -6.67 -7.03
CA GLY A 455 36.16 -7.76 -7.19
C GLY A 455 34.92 -7.58 -6.30
N GLN A 456 35.07 -7.08 -5.08
CA GLN A 456 33.96 -6.74 -4.20
C GLN A 456 33.17 -5.54 -4.73
N LEU A 457 33.87 -4.49 -5.20
CA LEU A 457 33.25 -3.31 -5.78
C LEU A 457 32.50 -3.62 -7.09
N LEU A 458 32.97 -4.59 -7.89
CA LEU A 458 32.23 -5.11 -9.05
C LEU A 458 30.87 -5.69 -8.66
N CYS A 459 30.78 -6.32 -7.49
CA CYS A 459 29.53 -6.87 -6.95
C CYS A 459 28.72 -5.86 -6.13
N ASN A 460 29.22 -4.65 -5.89
CA ASN A 460 28.53 -3.64 -5.10
C ASN A 460 28.07 -2.45 -5.97
N VAL A 461 28.98 -1.84 -6.73
CA VAL A 461 28.69 -0.61 -7.48
C VAL A 461 27.62 -0.79 -8.57
N PRO A 462 27.75 -1.74 -9.54
CA PRO A 462 26.72 -1.92 -10.55
C PRO A 462 25.34 -2.29 -9.95
N PRO A 463 25.25 -3.21 -8.98
CA PRO A 463 24.00 -3.49 -8.28
C PRO A 463 23.39 -2.26 -7.61
N SER A 464 24.14 -1.52 -6.79
CA SER A 464 23.63 -0.31 -6.13
C SER A 464 23.13 0.75 -7.11
N LEU A 465 23.78 0.89 -8.28
CA LEU A 465 23.31 1.79 -9.33
C LEU A 465 21.95 1.38 -9.88
N ILE A 466 21.81 0.11 -10.28
CA ILE A 466 20.57 -0.39 -10.84
C ILE A 466 19.45 -0.37 -9.80
N GLU A 467 19.76 -0.77 -8.57
CA GLU A 467 18.83 -0.75 -7.44
C GLU A 467 18.32 0.67 -7.14
N SER A 468 19.23 1.66 -7.05
CA SER A 468 18.86 3.08 -6.89
C SER A 468 17.88 3.54 -7.96
N PHE A 469 18.13 3.15 -9.20
CA PHE A 469 17.26 3.48 -10.31
C PHE A 469 15.88 2.81 -10.18
N ILE A 470 15.84 1.53 -9.81
CA ILE A 470 14.58 0.81 -9.57
C ILE A 470 13.79 1.48 -8.44
N MET A 471 14.46 1.91 -7.37
CA MET A 471 13.82 2.59 -6.25
C MET A 471 13.19 3.94 -6.65
N LEU A 472 13.82 4.70 -7.55
CA LEU A 472 13.20 5.90 -8.14
C LEU A 472 11.96 5.56 -8.99
N ILE A 473 12.01 4.48 -9.77
CA ILE A 473 10.84 3.97 -10.50
C ILE A 473 9.72 3.58 -9.53
N LEU A 474 10.10 3.01 -8.38
CA LEU A 474 9.18 2.54 -7.35
C LEU A 474 8.42 3.69 -6.68
N VAL A 475 9.10 4.82 -6.42
CA VAL A 475 8.48 6.10 -6.02
C VAL A 475 7.47 6.56 -7.07
N THR A 476 7.87 6.55 -8.35
CA THR A 476 6.99 6.96 -9.46
C THR A 476 5.74 6.09 -9.53
N GLY A 477 5.91 4.77 -9.46
CA GLY A 477 4.80 3.81 -9.47
C GLY A 477 3.88 3.97 -8.25
N HIS A 478 4.43 4.36 -7.10
CA HIS A 478 3.64 4.63 -5.90
C HIS A 478 2.76 5.88 -6.08
N ASN A 479 3.32 6.98 -6.58
CA ASN A 479 2.57 8.22 -6.81
C ASN A 479 1.43 8.02 -7.81
N LEU A 480 1.70 7.33 -8.93
CA LEU A 480 0.69 7.04 -9.94
C LEU A 480 -0.39 6.10 -9.42
N GLY A 481 -0.02 5.10 -8.61
CA GLY A 481 -0.98 4.22 -7.94
C GLY A 481 -1.87 4.97 -6.95
N GLU A 482 -1.28 5.80 -6.10
CA GLU A 482 -2.03 6.56 -5.09
C GLU A 482 -2.97 7.60 -5.71
N ALA A 483 -2.56 8.28 -6.77
CA ALA A 483 -3.43 9.21 -7.50
C ALA A 483 -4.67 8.50 -8.07
N ARG A 484 -4.48 7.33 -8.70
CA ARG A 484 -5.58 6.50 -9.22
C ARG A 484 -6.49 6.01 -8.09
N ARG A 485 -5.91 5.46 -7.02
CA ARG A 485 -6.66 4.95 -5.87
C ARG A 485 -7.50 6.04 -5.22
N ARG A 486 -6.93 7.22 -5.00
CA ARG A 486 -7.63 8.37 -4.44
C ARG A 486 -8.82 8.78 -5.29
N GLN A 487 -8.64 8.85 -6.62
CA GLN A 487 -9.74 9.17 -7.54
C GLN A 487 -10.87 8.13 -7.46
N SER A 488 -10.52 6.84 -7.38
CA SER A 488 -11.51 5.75 -7.23
C SER A 488 -12.28 5.87 -5.92
N ILE A 489 -11.60 6.05 -4.78
CA ILE A 489 -12.23 6.20 -3.45
C ILE A 489 -13.11 7.45 -3.39
N GLU A 490 -12.63 8.58 -3.92
CA GLU A 490 -13.40 9.82 -3.98
C GLU A 490 -14.67 9.64 -4.81
N THR A 491 -14.57 8.99 -5.98
CA THR A 491 -15.73 8.69 -6.83
C THR A 491 -16.75 7.80 -6.10
N MET A 492 -16.29 6.74 -5.43
CA MET A 492 -17.15 5.87 -4.60
C MET A 492 -17.84 6.65 -3.47
N TYR A 493 -17.10 7.54 -2.80
CA TYR A 493 -17.63 8.38 -1.74
C TYR A 493 -18.73 9.31 -2.25
N LEU A 494 -18.51 10.01 -3.37
CA LEU A 494 -19.50 10.90 -3.97
C LEU A 494 -20.77 10.13 -4.37
N ARG A 495 -20.61 8.91 -4.91
CA ARG A 495 -21.73 8.03 -5.25
C ARG A 495 -22.54 7.64 -4.02
N ARG A 496 -21.87 7.19 -2.94
CA ARG A 496 -22.53 6.85 -1.66
C ARG A 496 -23.23 8.04 -1.04
N LEU A 497 -22.61 9.22 -1.07
CA LEU A 497 -23.20 10.45 -0.57
C LEU A 497 -24.46 10.83 -1.35
N LYS A 498 -24.45 10.67 -2.68
CA LYS A 498 -25.62 10.96 -3.53
C LYS A 498 -26.77 9.99 -3.27
N VAL A 499 -26.47 8.69 -3.14
CA VAL A 499 -27.45 7.67 -2.74
C VAL A 499 -28.02 8.00 -1.36
N LEU A 500 -27.20 8.45 -0.41
CA LEU A 500 -27.69 8.84 0.92
C LEU A 500 -28.71 9.96 0.85
N VAL A 501 -28.46 11.02 0.07
CA VAL A 501 -29.42 12.12 -0.11
C VAL A 501 -30.72 11.62 -0.75
N TYR A 502 -30.61 10.72 -1.74
CA TYR A 502 -31.78 10.09 -2.34
C TYR A 502 -32.62 9.33 -1.31
N VAL A 503 -31.98 8.51 -0.48
CA VAL A 503 -32.66 7.72 0.55
C VAL A 503 -33.29 8.62 1.61
N ASP A 504 -32.60 9.68 2.03
CA ASP A 504 -33.15 10.69 2.96
C ASP A 504 -34.45 11.32 2.39
N MET A 505 -34.46 11.69 1.11
CA MET A 505 -35.66 12.24 0.43
C MET A 505 -36.80 11.23 0.33
N VAL A 506 -36.49 9.95 0.11
CA VAL A 506 -37.51 8.88 0.09
C VAL A 506 -38.12 8.68 1.48
N GLY A 507 -37.29 8.64 2.52
CA GLY A 507 -37.75 8.51 3.92
C GLY A 507 -38.69 9.66 4.34
N GLU A 508 -38.36 10.89 3.94
CA GLU A 508 -39.21 12.07 4.15
C GLU A 508 -40.60 11.90 3.50
N LYS A 509 -40.67 11.33 2.30
CA LYS A 509 -41.94 11.07 1.59
C LYS A 509 -42.77 9.97 2.23
N THR A 510 -42.13 8.94 2.80
CA THR A 510 -42.83 7.81 3.44
C THR A 510 -43.25 8.07 4.88
N GLY A 511 -42.97 9.26 5.43
CA GLY A 511 -43.35 9.65 6.79
C GLY A 511 -42.46 9.08 7.89
N GLU A 512 -41.35 8.44 7.53
CA GLU A 512 -40.30 8.06 8.47
C GLU A 512 -39.38 9.27 8.66
N LYS A 513 -39.67 10.09 9.66
CA LYS A 513 -38.78 11.20 10.02
C LYS A 513 -37.49 10.66 10.63
N ALA A 514 -36.40 11.25 10.15
CA ALA A 514 -35.00 10.94 10.40
C ALA A 514 -34.58 10.90 11.88
#